data_AF-A0A2E8XFL2-F1
#
_entry.id   AF-A0A2E8XFL2-F1
#
_cell.length_a   1.000
_cell.length_b   1.000
_cell.length_c   1.000
_cell.angle_alpha   90.00
_cell.angle_beta   90.00
_cell.angle_gamma   90.00
#
_symmetry.space_group_name_H-M   'P 1'
#
loop_
_entity.id
_entity.type
_entity.pdbx_description
1 polymer ?
#
loop_
_entity_poly.entity_id
_entity_poly.type
_entity_poly.pdbx_seq_one_letter_code
_entity_poly.pdbx_strand_id
1 'polypeptide(L)'
;MPIVLPQRLSLELLYLLEKTRLKPVLVLHCNHVQEISPNVEHYLQRIDANRIKMLNQSVLLAEVNDNSAILSELSRALFALNVLPYYLHLPDRVAGTAHFAVTTVKGRQIIQEMENQLPGYLVPQLVQEKPGRPAKSRVRSHQVPN
;
A
#
# COMPACT_ATOMS: atom_id res chain seq x y z
N MET A 1 5.20 2.61 -12.25
CA MET A 1 3.90 2.20 -11.68
C MET A 1 3.55 0.83 -12.25
N PRO A 2 3.94 -0.28 -11.60
CA PRO A 2 3.67 -1.64 -12.10
C PRO A 2 2.17 -1.98 -12.19
N ILE A 3 1.31 -1.20 -11.54
CA ILE A 3 -0.15 -1.36 -11.64
C ILE A 3 -0.71 -0.69 -12.90
N VAL A 4 -0.23 0.51 -13.22
CA VAL A 4 -0.62 1.25 -14.43
C VAL A 4 0.07 0.70 -15.68
N LEU A 5 1.26 0.11 -15.53
CA LEU A 5 2.06 -0.48 -16.61
C LEU A 5 2.64 -1.83 -16.18
N PRO A 6 1.81 -2.89 -16.05
CA PRO A 6 2.25 -4.22 -15.62
C PRO A 6 3.27 -4.85 -16.58
N GLN A 7 3.25 -4.47 -17.86
CA GLN A 7 4.21 -4.90 -18.87
C GLN A 7 5.67 -4.56 -18.53
N ARG A 8 5.91 -3.59 -17.62
CA ARG A 8 7.25 -3.28 -17.11
C ARG A 8 7.77 -4.30 -16.10
N LEU A 9 6.91 -5.18 -15.58
CA LEU A 9 7.32 -6.41 -14.86
C LEU A 9 7.59 -7.51 -15.89
N SER A 10 8.47 -7.24 -16.86
CA SER A 10 8.82 -8.24 -17.88
C SER A 10 9.45 -9.46 -17.22
N LEU A 11 9.27 -10.63 -17.84
CA LEU A 11 9.88 -11.87 -17.36
C LEU A 11 11.41 -11.77 -17.26
N GLU A 12 12.03 -11.00 -18.17
CA GLU A 12 13.46 -10.70 -18.15
C GLU A 12 13.87 -9.92 -16.89
N LEU A 13 13.12 -8.87 -16.51
CA LEU A 13 13.39 -8.12 -15.29
C LEU A 13 13.23 -9.00 -14.05
N LEU A 14 12.15 -9.80 -13.99
CA LEU A 14 11.91 -10.70 -12.86
C LEU A 14 13.06 -11.70 -12.72
N TYR A 15 13.51 -12.30 -13.83
CA TYR A 15 14.65 -13.21 -13.85
C TYR A 15 15.93 -12.55 -13.31
N LEU A 16 16.24 -11.33 -13.74
CA LEU A 16 17.42 -10.59 -13.25
C LEU A 16 17.34 -10.29 -11.75
N LEU A 17 16.14 -9.92 -11.27
CA LEU A 17 15.90 -9.67 -9.85
C LEU A 17 16.00 -10.95 -9.00
N GLU A 18 15.61 -12.10 -9.52
CA GLU A 18 15.71 -13.37 -8.81
C GLU A 18 17.14 -13.92 -8.76
N LYS A 19 17.95 -13.62 -9.78
CA LYS A 19 19.34 -14.10 -9.89
C LYS A 19 20.38 -13.18 -9.26
N THR A 20 20.01 -11.96 -8.90
CA THR A 20 20.96 -11.06 -8.24
C THR A 20 21.37 -11.59 -6.86
N ARG A 21 22.59 -11.24 -6.44
CA ARG A 21 23.09 -11.50 -5.08
C ARG A 21 22.43 -10.62 -4.01
N LEU A 22 21.73 -9.56 -4.43
CA LEU A 22 21.06 -8.63 -3.53
C LEU A 22 19.74 -9.24 -3.03
N LYS A 23 19.10 -8.55 -2.08
CA LYS A 23 17.74 -8.86 -1.62
C LYS A 23 16.78 -7.79 -2.12
N PRO A 24 16.16 -7.96 -3.30
CA PRO A 24 15.28 -6.94 -3.86
C PRO A 24 14.02 -6.75 -3.02
N VAL A 25 13.56 -5.51 -2.97
CA VAL A 25 12.25 -5.13 -2.44
C VAL A 25 11.50 -4.40 -3.54
N LEU A 26 10.35 -4.94 -3.93
CA LEU A 26 9.47 -4.32 -4.93
C LEU A 26 8.29 -3.67 -4.21
N VAL A 27 8.10 -2.37 -4.42
CA VAL A 27 6.98 -1.62 -3.83
C VAL A 27 5.97 -1.28 -4.93
N LEU A 28 4.80 -1.91 -4.89
CA LEU A 28 3.66 -1.62 -5.73
C LEU A 28 2.93 -0.37 -5.25
N HIS A 29 2.09 0.18 -6.13
CA HIS A 29 1.20 1.28 -5.78
C HIS A 29 -0.21 0.95 -6.25
N CYS A 30 -1.01 0.41 -5.34
CA CYS A 30 -2.41 0.03 -5.53
C CYS A 30 -3.27 0.80 -4.55
N ASN A 31 -4.29 1.52 -5.00
CA ASN A 31 -5.21 2.24 -4.12
C ASN A 31 -6.52 1.48 -3.92
N HIS A 32 -6.91 0.65 -4.89
CA HIS A 32 -8.17 -0.10 -4.86
C HIS A 32 -8.02 -1.51 -5.43
N VAL A 33 -8.78 -2.48 -4.92
CA VAL A 33 -8.73 -3.89 -5.39
C VAL A 33 -9.02 -4.02 -6.90
N GLN A 34 -9.87 -3.15 -7.43
CA GLN A 34 -10.22 -3.10 -8.86
C GLN A 34 -9.04 -2.77 -9.78
N GLU A 35 -7.94 -2.20 -9.25
CA GLU A 35 -6.71 -1.98 -10.03
C GLU A 35 -5.90 -3.28 -10.22
N ILE A 36 -6.20 -4.32 -9.45
CA ILE A 36 -5.59 -5.64 -9.58
C ILE A 36 -6.28 -6.39 -10.74
N SER A 37 -5.83 -6.09 -11.96
CA SER A 37 -6.31 -6.81 -13.14
C SER A 37 -5.74 -8.24 -13.22
N PRO A 38 -6.38 -9.15 -13.98
CA PRO A 38 -5.84 -10.50 -14.21
C PRO A 38 -4.40 -10.53 -14.74
N ASN A 39 -4.01 -9.50 -15.51
CA ASN A 39 -2.64 -9.36 -15.98
C ASN A 39 -1.67 -9.04 -14.84
N VAL A 40 -2.06 -8.18 -13.90
CA VAL A 40 -1.26 -7.87 -12.70
C VAL A 40 -1.09 -9.13 -11.85
N GLU A 41 -2.18 -9.87 -11.60
CA GLU A 41 -2.14 -11.14 -10.86
C GLU A 41 -1.17 -12.13 -11.50
N HIS A 42 -1.27 -12.29 -12.82
CA HIS A 42 -0.42 -13.20 -13.61
C HIS A 42 1.08 -12.92 -13.43
N TYR A 43 1.49 -11.65 -13.40
CA TYR A 43 2.90 -11.30 -13.18
C TYR A 43 3.30 -11.45 -11.72
N LEU A 44 2.48 -11.01 -10.77
CA LEU A 44 2.81 -11.09 -9.34
C LEU A 44 2.91 -12.54 -8.85
N GLN A 45 2.07 -13.44 -9.36
CA GLN A 45 2.12 -14.86 -9.01
C GLN A 45 3.39 -15.58 -9.49
N ARG A 46 4.09 -15.03 -10.49
CA ARG A 46 5.35 -15.61 -11.00
C ARG A 46 6.57 -15.22 -10.18
N ILE A 47 6.46 -14.20 -9.34
CA ILE A 47 7.56 -13.71 -8.54
C ILE A 47 7.83 -14.70 -7.40
N ASP A 48 9.07 -15.20 -7.30
CA ASP A 48 9.47 -15.99 -6.13
C ASP A 48 9.50 -15.09 -4.88
N ALA A 49 8.47 -15.22 -4.04
CA ALA A 49 8.33 -14.47 -2.79
C ALA A 49 9.44 -14.73 -1.76
N ASN A 50 10.23 -15.80 -1.93
CA ASN A 50 11.43 -16.05 -1.11
C ASN A 50 12.63 -15.22 -1.57
N ARG A 51 12.64 -14.80 -2.83
CA ARG A 51 13.73 -14.01 -3.44
C ARG A 51 13.44 -12.52 -3.39
N ILE A 52 12.19 -12.13 -3.65
CA ILE A 52 11.79 -10.73 -3.78
C ILE A 52 10.73 -10.42 -2.72
N LYS A 53 11.01 -9.47 -1.83
CA LYS A 53 9.99 -8.99 -0.90
C LYS A 53 9.07 -8.01 -1.62
N MET A 54 7.78 -8.31 -1.66
CA MET A 54 6.78 -7.42 -2.26
C MET A 54 6.00 -6.66 -1.20
N LEU A 55 5.88 -5.35 -1.40
CA LEU A 55 5.17 -4.42 -0.54
C LEU A 55 4.19 -3.59 -1.39
N ASN A 56 3.14 -3.04 -0.79
CA ASN A 56 2.25 -2.09 -1.43
C ASN A 56 2.20 -0.76 -0.65
N GLN A 57 2.27 0.35 -1.36
CA GLN A 57 1.94 1.67 -0.83
C GLN A 57 0.67 2.20 -1.50
N SER A 58 -0.32 2.61 -0.70
CA SER A 58 -1.55 3.25 -1.17
C SER A 58 -1.55 4.71 -0.75
N VAL A 59 -2.39 5.53 -1.40
CA VAL A 59 -2.78 6.87 -0.95
C VAL A 59 -4.23 6.79 -0.51
N LEU A 60 -4.53 7.37 0.65
CA LEU A 60 -5.87 7.51 1.17
C LEU A 60 -6.56 8.67 0.45
N LEU A 61 -7.57 8.33 -0.35
CA LEU A 61 -8.26 9.23 -1.27
C LEU A 61 -9.76 9.20 -0.96
N ALA A 62 -10.33 10.39 -0.77
CA ALA A 62 -11.76 10.52 -0.52
C ALA A 62 -12.56 9.95 -1.70
N GLU A 63 -13.67 9.26 -1.41
CA GLU A 63 -14.58 8.64 -2.40
C GLU A 63 -13.97 7.53 -3.26
N VAL A 64 -12.70 7.17 -3.04
CA VAL A 64 -12.02 6.08 -3.75
C VAL A 64 -11.77 4.91 -2.81
N ASN A 65 -11.06 5.14 -1.70
CA ASN A 65 -10.67 4.08 -0.77
C ASN A 65 -10.71 4.55 0.69
N ASP A 66 -11.44 5.61 1.00
CA ASP A 66 -11.60 6.16 2.35
C ASP A 66 -12.63 5.39 3.19
N ASN A 67 -12.55 4.06 3.11
CA ASN A 67 -13.42 3.08 3.76
C ASN A 67 -12.59 1.86 4.22
N SER A 68 -12.76 1.45 5.48
CA SER A 68 -12.01 0.33 6.07
C SER A 68 -12.30 -1.01 5.42
N ALA A 69 -13.53 -1.26 4.94
CA ALA A 69 -13.87 -2.49 4.23
C ALA A 69 -13.14 -2.58 2.87
N ILE A 70 -13.11 -1.49 2.11
CA ILE A 70 -12.40 -1.40 0.81
C ILE A 70 -10.90 -1.66 1.00
N LEU A 71 -10.28 -0.98 1.97
CA LEU A 71 -8.85 -1.16 2.24
C LEU A 71 -8.52 -2.55 2.81
N SER A 72 -9.45 -3.14 3.56
CA SER A 72 -9.30 -4.51 4.06
C SER A 72 -9.42 -5.55 2.95
N GLU A 73 -10.34 -5.35 2.02
CA GLU A 73 -10.45 -6.17 0.81
C GLU A 73 -9.16 -6.11 -0.01
N LEU A 74 -8.66 -4.89 -0.28
CA LEU A 74 -7.38 -4.69 -0.95
C LEU A 74 -6.23 -5.40 -0.22
N SER A 75 -6.16 -5.29 1.11
CA SER A 75 -5.09 -5.92 1.90
C SER A 75 -5.11 -7.44 1.80
N ARG A 76 -6.30 -8.07 1.81
CA ARG A 76 -6.44 -9.52 1.60
C ARG A 76 -6.07 -9.93 0.18
N ALA A 77 -6.51 -9.18 -0.83
CA ALA A 77 -6.19 -9.44 -2.23
C ALA A 77 -4.68 -9.35 -2.51
N LEU A 78 -4.02 -8.32 -1.98
CA LEU A 78 -2.56 -8.17 -2.06
C LEU A 78 -1.85 -9.34 -1.39
N PHE A 79 -2.30 -9.76 -0.20
CA PHE A 79 -1.69 -10.87 0.52
C PHE A 79 -1.82 -12.20 -0.22
N ALA A 80 -2.95 -12.45 -0.88
CA ALA A 80 -3.13 -13.61 -1.75
C ALA A 80 -2.11 -13.66 -2.91
N LEU A 81 -1.53 -12.51 -3.26
CA LEU A 81 -0.49 -12.36 -4.28
C LEU A 81 0.92 -12.19 -3.69
N ASN A 82 1.13 -12.57 -2.42
CA ASN A 82 2.39 -12.41 -1.67
C ASN A 82 2.87 -10.96 -1.49
N VAL A 83 1.97 -9.97 -1.61
CA VAL A 83 2.27 -8.55 -1.41
C VAL A 83 1.78 -8.10 -0.04
N LEU A 84 2.67 -7.55 0.79
CA LEU A 84 2.27 -7.01 2.09
C LEU A 84 1.81 -5.55 1.96
N PRO A 85 0.67 -5.17 2.56
CA PRO A 85 0.30 -3.77 2.68
C PRO A 85 1.30 -3.07 3.61
N TYR A 86 1.97 -2.04 3.10
CA TYR A 86 3.10 -1.40 3.79
C TYR A 86 2.74 0.00 4.28
N TYR A 87 2.41 0.90 3.35
CA TYR A 87 2.05 2.28 3.69
C TYR A 87 0.68 2.67 3.16
N LEU A 88 -0.07 3.40 3.99
CA LEU A 88 -1.22 4.16 3.58
C LEU A 88 -0.87 5.64 3.74
N HIS A 89 -0.69 6.34 2.63
CA HIS A 89 -0.30 7.73 2.58
C HIS A 89 -1.51 8.62 2.80
N LEU A 90 -1.47 9.45 3.84
CA LEU A 90 -2.38 10.58 3.97
C LEU A 90 -1.76 11.77 3.20
N PRO A 91 -2.35 12.18 2.06
CA PRO A 91 -1.80 13.30 1.30
C PRO A 91 -1.94 14.61 2.07
N ASP A 92 -0.96 15.50 1.91
CA ASP A 92 -1.08 16.87 2.44
C ASP A 92 -2.14 17.65 1.66
N ARG A 93 -2.79 18.59 2.34
CA ARG A 93 -3.71 19.53 1.69
C ARG A 93 -2.92 20.50 0.82
N VAL A 94 -2.70 20.14 -0.44
CA VAL A 94 -2.18 21.06 -1.46
C VAL A 94 -3.32 21.64 -2.29
N ALA A 95 -3.18 22.92 -2.65
CA ALA A 95 -4.13 23.61 -3.52
C ALA A 95 -4.27 22.84 -4.85
N GLY A 96 -5.50 22.43 -5.19
CA GLY A 96 -5.81 21.65 -6.40
C GLY A 96 -6.24 20.19 -6.18
N THR A 97 -6.05 19.61 -4.98
CA THR A 97 -6.47 18.22 -4.67
C THR A 97 -7.45 18.12 -3.50
N ALA A 98 -8.03 19.26 -3.08
CA ALA A 98 -8.89 19.34 -1.89
C ALA A 98 -10.09 18.39 -1.93
N HIS A 99 -10.61 18.06 -3.12
CA HIS A 99 -11.72 17.14 -3.30
C HIS A 99 -11.39 15.71 -2.87
N PHE A 100 -10.13 15.27 -2.99
CA PHE A 100 -9.69 13.93 -2.57
C PHE A 100 -9.09 13.92 -1.15
N ALA A 101 -9.09 15.06 -0.45
CA ALA A 101 -8.41 15.18 0.83
C ALA A 101 -9.18 14.49 1.96
N VAL A 102 -8.56 13.46 2.53
CA VAL A 102 -9.07 12.80 3.74
C VAL A 102 -8.46 13.46 4.98
N THR A 103 -9.26 13.68 6.03
CA THR A 103 -8.75 14.25 7.27
C THR A 103 -7.89 13.23 8.03
N THR A 104 -6.88 13.70 8.78
CA THR A 104 -6.07 12.83 9.63
C THR A 104 -6.91 12.06 10.65
N VAL A 105 -8.01 12.65 11.14
CA VAL A 105 -8.96 12.00 12.05
C VAL A 105 -9.62 10.80 11.37
N LYS A 106 -10.17 10.99 10.16
CA LYS A 106 -10.78 9.90 9.37
C LYS A 106 -9.76 8.82 9.03
N GLY A 107 -8.55 9.18 8.62
CA GLY A 107 -7.49 8.20 8.35
C GLY A 107 -7.14 7.34 9.57
N ARG A 108 -7.07 7.93 10.77
CA ARG A 108 -6.83 7.16 12.01
C ARG A 108 -7.98 6.23 12.34
N GLN A 109 -9.22 6.70 12.18
CA GLN A 109 -10.41 5.89 12.41
C GLN A 109 -10.41 4.66 11.48
N ILE A 110 -10.12 4.86 10.19
CA ILE A 110 -10.03 3.78 9.21
C ILE A 110 -9.01 2.72 9.61
N ILE A 111 -7.79 3.12 10.03
CA ILE A 111 -6.78 2.17 10.49
C ILE A 111 -7.27 1.39 11.72
N GLN A 112 -7.86 2.08 12.69
CA GLN A 112 -8.38 1.43 13.90
C GLN A 112 -9.48 0.41 13.56
N GLU A 113 -10.35 0.72 12.60
CA GLU A 113 -11.36 -0.22 12.11
C GLU A 113 -10.71 -1.43 11.41
N MET A 114 -9.65 -1.21 10.60
CA MET A 114 -8.90 -2.29 9.97
C MET A 114 -8.19 -3.19 11.00
N GLU A 115 -7.63 -2.63 12.07
CA GLU A 115 -7.00 -3.38 13.17
C GLU A 115 -7.96 -4.36 13.85
N ASN A 116 -9.27 -4.06 13.85
CA ASN A 116 -10.30 -4.96 14.37
C ASN A 116 -10.73 -6.06 13.37
N GLN A 117 -10.43 -5.90 12.07
CA GLN A 117 -10.89 -6.79 11.00
C GLN A 117 -9.79 -7.67 10.39
N LEU A 118 -8.52 -7.34 10.66
CA LEU A 118 -7.35 -7.94 10.02
C LEU A 118 -6.29 -8.33 11.05
N PRO A 119 -5.50 -9.38 10.75
CA PRO A 119 -4.21 -9.58 11.40
C PRO A 119 -3.33 -8.34 11.21
N GLY A 120 -2.55 -7.98 12.23
CA GLY A 120 -1.75 -6.73 12.21
C GLY A 120 -0.77 -6.60 11.04
N TYR A 121 -0.26 -7.72 10.48
CA TYR A 121 0.62 -7.69 9.31
C TYR A 121 -0.10 -7.38 7.99
N LEU A 122 -1.43 -7.36 7.99
CA LEU A 122 -2.27 -6.89 6.88
C LEU A 122 -2.78 -5.46 7.08
N VAL A 123 -2.45 -4.81 8.19
CA VAL A 123 -2.80 -3.40 8.44
C VAL A 123 -1.64 -2.53 7.95
N PRO A 124 -1.83 -1.67 6.93
CA PRO A 124 -0.78 -0.76 6.49
C PRO A 124 -0.49 0.31 7.54
N GLN A 125 0.73 0.85 7.53
CA GLN A 125 1.07 1.97 8.38
C GLN A 125 0.55 3.28 7.77
N LEU A 126 -0.32 3.99 8.49
CA LEU A 126 -0.73 5.34 8.11
C LEU A 126 0.43 6.31 8.29
N VAL A 127 0.82 6.96 7.20
CA VAL A 127 1.96 7.88 7.15
C VAL A 127 1.58 9.18 6.48
N GLN A 128 2.17 10.28 6.94
CA GLN A 128 1.99 11.61 6.38
C GLN A 128 3.36 12.24 6.17
N GLU A 129 3.53 12.93 5.04
CA GLU A 129 4.70 13.79 4.82
C GLU A 129 4.50 15.09 5.60
N LYS A 130 5.56 15.57 6.26
CA LYS A 130 5.51 16.86 6.95
C LYS A 130 6.63 17.71 6.35
N PRO A 131 6.31 18.87 5.75
CA PRO A 131 7.32 19.77 5.22
C PRO A 131 8.42 20.05 6.27
N GLY A 132 9.69 19.90 5.89
CA GLY A 132 10.84 20.16 6.77
C GLY A 132 11.32 19.00 7.64
N ARG A 133 10.75 17.79 7.53
CA ARG A 133 11.27 16.58 8.21
C ARG A 133 12.12 15.72 7.26
N PRO A 134 13.22 15.09 7.74
CA PRO A 134 14.10 14.28 6.89
C PRO A 134 13.48 12.94 6.44
N ALA A 135 12.34 12.52 7.03
CA ALA A 135 11.66 11.28 6.70
C ALA A 135 10.15 11.34 6.97
N LYS A 136 9.39 10.41 6.37
CA LYS A 136 7.95 10.22 6.54
C LYS A 136 7.60 10.00 8.03
N SER A 137 6.56 10.69 8.50
CA SER A 137 6.12 10.58 9.90
C SER A 137 4.95 9.61 10.03
N ARG A 138 5.07 8.62 10.93
CA ARG A 138 3.95 7.73 11.28
C ARG A 138 2.84 8.51 11.96
N VAL A 139 1.62 8.34 11.47
CA VAL A 139 0.40 8.86 12.10
C VAL A 139 -0.10 7.78 13.05
N ARG A 140 0.40 7.80 14.30
CA ARG A 140 0.02 6.80 15.32
C ARG A 140 -1.48 6.87 15.58
N SER A 141 -2.22 5.76 15.66
CA SER A 141 -3.49 5.71 16.41
C SER A 141 -3.18 6.11 17.88
N HIS A 142 -4.13 6.70 18.59
CA HIS A 142 -3.89 7.43 19.85
C HIS A 142 -3.02 6.68 20.89
N GLN A 143 -2.24 7.44 21.67
CA GLN A 143 -1.59 6.96 22.89
C GLN A 143 -2.65 6.37 23.83
N VAL A 144 -2.38 5.18 24.37
CA VAL A 144 -3.07 4.69 25.56
C VAL A 144 -2.89 5.77 26.65
N PRO A 145 -3.96 6.36 27.20
CA PRO A 145 -3.81 7.15 28.41
C PRO A 145 -3.41 6.20 29.54
N ASN A 146 -2.28 6.50 30.19
CA ASN A 146 -1.94 5.88 31.47
C ASN A 146 -3.02 6.16 32.51
#